data_AF-A0A835MN35-F1
#
_entry.id   AF-A0A835MN35-F1
#
_cell.length_a   1.000
_cell.length_b   1.000
_cell.length_c   1.000
_cell.angle_alpha   90.00
_cell.angle_beta   90.00
_cell.angle_gamma   90.00
#
_symmetry.space_group_name_H-M   'P 1'
#
loop_
_entity.id
_entity.type
_entity.pdbx_description
1 polymer ?
#
loop_
_entity_poly.entity_id
_entity_poly.type
_entity_poly.pdbx_seq_one_letter_code
_entity_poly.pdbx_strand_id
1 'polypeptide(L)'
;MVKGGVQNPGLAADVSQVIDQLERHCLAPDGSLVSKSACSDLQLAREEMSRERLRYLESLAIYCEATAMVEEYQQQGVCMANLGGIRDVYEILEHRLVIAEAAQKLRLPLISKDGEIHEEEIEKWTALSRSSLDSTSTSVAISSTSNSSNYTNSSANITASAANNALFLTNNDSTEPGVGGVPNRFLGITPAYLWQTHHQQMPFTMDIAEYQMSLSCEVEARLKAKCIKLADAFVDDIDSSPVNQNSTARLPERVKLITDEIEKEEAALREDLYSADRKFAEYYNVLEQILGVLIKLVKDLKLQHQHKYDELQKTWLCKRCETMNAKLRVLEHVLLLETYTQESIPALHKIRKYLVEATEEASIAYNKAVTRLREYQGVDPHFDTIARQYHDIVKKLENMQWTIHQVEMDLKRLPDHPRA
;
A
#
# COMPACT_ATOMS: atom_id res chain seq x y z
N MET A 1 36.43 -13.15 -9.10
CA MET A 1 36.66 -14.38 -9.88
C MET A 1 35.53 -15.36 -9.63
N VAL A 2 34.43 -15.26 -10.38
CA VAL A 2 33.50 -16.36 -10.69
C VAL A 2 32.84 -15.95 -12.01
N LYS A 3 33.26 -16.56 -13.13
CA LYS A 3 32.63 -16.41 -14.45
C LYS A 3 31.59 -17.54 -14.55
N GLY A 4 30.32 -17.23 -14.32
CA GLY A 4 29.20 -18.15 -14.53
C GLY A 4 28.70 -18.02 -15.96
N GLY A 5 29.32 -18.75 -16.89
CA GLY A 5 28.88 -18.82 -18.29
C GLY A 5 27.70 -19.77 -18.45
N VAL A 6 26.50 -19.22 -18.63
CA VAL A 6 25.35 -19.96 -19.16
C VAL A 6 25.60 -20.17 -20.67
N GLN A 7 26.01 -21.37 -21.05
CA GLN A 7 26.08 -21.78 -22.45
C GLN A 7 24.65 -22.05 -22.94
N ASN A 8 24.11 -21.11 -23.72
CA ASN A 8 22.93 -21.35 -24.56
C ASN A 8 23.41 -22.02 -25.87
N PRO A 9 23.04 -23.28 -26.15
CA PRO A 9 23.48 -23.97 -27.36
C PRO A 9 22.60 -23.51 -28.53
N GLY A 10 22.95 -22.38 -29.16
CA GLY A 10 22.23 -21.92 -30.35
C GLY A 10 22.61 -20.57 -30.96
N LEU A 11 23.52 -19.79 -30.36
CA LEU A 11 23.96 -18.51 -30.94
C LEU A 11 25.28 -18.70 -31.69
N ALA A 12 25.31 -18.29 -32.97
CA ALA A 12 26.47 -18.36 -33.85
C ALA A 12 27.72 -17.75 -33.17
N ALA A 13 28.88 -18.41 -33.32
CA ALA A 13 30.14 -18.06 -32.64
C ALA A 13 30.57 -16.58 -32.84
N ASP A 14 30.12 -15.95 -33.93
CA ASP A 14 30.39 -14.55 -34.22
C ASP A 14 29.61 -13.60 -33.29
N VAL A 15 28.38 -13.97 -32.90
CA VAL A 15 27.54 -13.16 -32.00
C VAL A 15 28.07 -13.22 -30.58
N SER A 16 28.53 -14.38 -30.13
CA SER A 16 29.16 -14.50 -28.81
C SER A 16 30.47 -13.72 -28.75
N GLN A 17 31.28 -13.69 -29.82
CA GLN A 17 32.50 -12.90 -29.88
C GLN A 17 32.24 -11.38 -29.83
N VAL A 18 31.18 -10.90 -30.50
CA VAL A 18 30.77 -9.49 -30.47
C VAL A 18 30.26 -9.08 -29.09
N ILE A 19 29.47 -9.93 -28.42
CA ILE A 19 29.01 -9.69 -27.04
C ILE A 19 30.20 -9.61 -26.09
N ASP A 20 31.18 -10.52 -26.22
CA ASP A 20 32.39 -10.54 -25.41
C ASP A 20 33.26 -9.27 -25.60
N GLN A 21 33.27 -8.70 -26.81
CA GLN A 21 33.96 -7.43 -27.09
C GLN A 21 33.19 -6.22 -26.55
N LEU A 22 31.86 -6.21 -26.66
CA LEU A 22 30.99 -5.18 -26.07
C LEU A 22 31.08 -5.18 -24.54
N GLU A 23 31.07 -6.35 -23.91
CA GLU A 23 31.22 -6.48 -22.45
C GLU A 23 32.60 -5.99 -22.00
N ARG A 24 33.67 -6.29 -22.76
CA ARG A 24 35.02 -5.84 -22.42
C ARG A 24 35.28 -4.36 -22.64
N HIS A 25 34.65 -3.72 -23.63
CA HIS A 25 34.99 -2.34 -24.00
C HIS A 25 33.91 -1.32 -23.67
N CYS A 26 32.63 -1.67 -23.81
CA CYS A 26 31.53 -0.72 -23.78
C CYS A 26 30.64 -0.87 -22.53
N LEU A 27 30.52 -2.06 -21.95
CA LEU A 27 29.59 -2.33 -20.85
C LEU A 27 30.28 -2.39 -19.48
N ALA A 28 29.51 -2.08 -18.45
CA ALA A 28 29.93 -2.13 -17.06
C ALA A 28 30.16 -3.59 -16.60
N PRO A 29 31.18 -3.84 -15.75
CA PRO A 29 31.54 -5.19 -15.29
C PRO A 29 30.59 -5.78 -14.24
N ASP A 30 29.51 -5.07 -13.92
CA ASP A 30 28.51 -5.45 -12.92
C ASP A 30 27.36 -6.31 -13.49
N GLY A 31 27.41 -6.63 -14.80
CA GLY A 31 26.39 -7.42 -15.49
C GLY A 31 25.11 -6.64 -15.80
N SER A 32 25.08 -5.33 -15.60
CA SER A 32 23.89 -4.48 -15.80
C SER A 32 23.58 -4.14 -17.27
N LEU A 33 24.48 -4.52 -18.20
CA LEU A 33 24.44 -4.12 -19.63
C LEU A 33 24.39 -2.60 -19.86
N VAL A 34 24.73 -1.80 -18.84
CA VAL A 34 24.83 -0.33 -18.95
C VAL A 34 26.21 0.05 -19.51
N SER A 35 26.29 1.15 -20.26
CA SER A 35 27.58 1.61 -20.76
C SER A 35 28.53 1.98 -19.62
N LYS A 36 29.84 1.78 -19.79
CA LYS A 36 30.84 2.12 -18.76
C LYS A 36 30.80 3.58 -18.34
N SER A 37 30.52 4.48 -19.27
CA SER A 37 30.37 5.91 -18.97
C SER A 37 29.15 6.16 -18.09
N ALA A 38 27.98 5.60 -18.44
CA ALA A 38 26.77 5.75 -17.64
C ALA A 38 26.90 5.10 -16.26
N CYS A 39 27.58 3.95 -16.15
CA CYS A 39 27.87 3.34 -14.85
C CYS A 39 28.80 4.21 -13.99
N SER A 40 29.81 4.84 -14.61
CA SER A 40 30.71 5.76 -13.90
C SER A 40 29.99 7.03 -13.45
N ASP A 41 29.13 7.59 -14.31
CA ASP A 41 28.31 8.76 -14.00
C ASP A 41 27.31 8.47 -12.87
N LEU A 42 26.68 7.29 -12.89
CA LEU A 42 25.78 6.83 -11.82
C LEU A 42 26.53 6.61 -10.50
N GLN A 43 27.75 6.07 -10.56
CA GLN A 43 28.59 5.91 -9.37
C GLN A 43 29.02 7.27 -8.80
N LEU A 44 29.43 8.20 -9.64
CA LEU A 44 29.74 9.58 -9.25
C LEU A 44 28.52 10.28 -8.64
N ALA A 45 27.34 10.16 -9.27
CA ALA A 45 26.10 10.71 -8.72
C ALA A 45 25.73 10.10 -7.36
N ARG A 46 26.00 8.81 -7.16
CA ARG A 46 25.82 8.13 -5.86
C ARG A 46 26.77 8.65 -4.80
N GLU A 47 28.03 8.89 -5.16
CA GLU A 47 29.04 9.47 -4.27
C GLU A 47 28.77 10.95 -3.96
N GLU A 48 28.25 11.71 -4.92
CA GLU A 48 27.80 13.07 -4.70
C GLU A 48 26.59 13.12 -3.77
N MET A 49 25.60 12.25 -3.97
CA MET A 49 24.44 12.12 -3.08
C MET A 49 24.86 11.74 -1.66
N SER A 50 25.80 10.81 -1.49
CA SER A 50 26.27 10.41 -0.16
C SER A 50 27.03 11.54 0.53
N ARG A 51 27.81 12.32 -0.20
CA ARG A 51 28.54 13.49 0.29
C ARG A 51 27.59 14.64 0.67
N GLU A 52 26.56 14.91 -0.13
CA GLU A 52 25.52 15.88 0.18
C GLU A 52 24.69 15.47 1.40
N ARG A 53 24.35 14.19 1.52
CA ARG A 53 23.67 13.64 2.71
C ARG A 53 24.52 13.82 3.97
N LEU A 54 25.83 13.61 3.86
CA LEU A 54 26.76 13.82 4.98
C LEU A 54 26.79 15.29 5.40
N ARG A 55 26.88 16.23 4.45
CA ARG A 55 26.82 17.68 4.73
C ARG A 55 25.51 18.10 5.40
N TYR A 56 24.38 17.51 5.00
CA TYR A 56 23.10 17.76 5.68
C TYR A 56 23.12 17.26 7.12
N LEU A 57 23.62 16.05 7.37
CA LEU A 57 23.74 15.51 8.73
C LEU A 57 24.67 16.37 9.60
N GLU A 58 25.77 16.90 9.03
CA GLU A 58 26.62 17.88 9.71
C GLU A 58 25.85 19.17 10.02
N SER A 59 25.07 19.71 9.07
CA SER A 59 24.26 20.91 9.30
C SER A 59 23.17 20.70 10.35
N LEU A 60 22.59 19.50 10.40
CA LEU A 60 21.60 19.11 11.40
C LEU A 60 22.25 18.96 12.78
N ALA A 61 23.45 18.41 12.86
CA ALA A 61 24.21 18.33 14.10
C ALA A 61 24.54 19.74 14.65
N ILE A 62 25.00 20.65 13.78
CA ILE A 62 25.25 22.06 14.14
C ILE A 62 23.95 22.75 14.58
N TYR A 63 22.83 22.47 13.92
CA TYR A 63 21.52 22.98 14.32
C TYR A 63 21.17 22.52 15.75
N CYS A 64 21.26 21.20 16.01
CA CYS A 64 20.99 20.63 17.32
C CYS A 64 21.89 21.19 18.42
N GLU A 65 23.18 21.36 18.14
CA GLU A 65 24.15 21.93 19.09
C GLU A 65 23.88 23.41 19.35
N ALA A 66 23.59 24.21 18.32
CA ALA A 66 23.20 25.60 18.47
C ALA A 66 21.91 25.76 19.28
N THR A 67 20.90 24.91 19.04
CA THR A 67 19.67 24.91 19.84
C THR A 67 19.94 24.53 21.30
N ALA A 68 20.79 23.53 21.56
CA ALA A 68 21.15 23.13 22.91
C ALA A 68 21.89 24.24 23.67
N MET A 69 22.83 24.94 23.00
CA MET A 69 23.50 26.09 23.60
C MET A 69 22.53 27.22 23.93
N VAL A 70 21.61 27.56 23.01
CA VAL A 70 20.61 28.61 23.28
C VAL A 70 19.66 28.20 24.42
N GLU A 71 19.26 26.94 24.48
CA GLU A 71 18.48 26.40 25.59
C GLU A 71 19.25 26.43 26.92
N GLU A 72 20.57 26.19 26.91
CA GLU A 72 21.45 26.29 28.08
C GLU A 72 21.63 27.75 28.53
N TYR A 73 21.85 28.69 27.61
CA TYR A 73 21.86 30.13 27.89
C TYR A 73 20.53 30.62 28.48
N GLN A 74 19.41 30.11 27.97
CA GLN A 74 18.07 30.42 28.46
C GLN A 74 17.81 29.81 29.85
N GLN A 75 18.43 28.66 30.16
CA GLN A 75 18.39 28.04 31.49
C GLN A 75 19.31 28.71 32.51
N GLN A 76 20.44 29.31 32.07
CA GLN A 76 21.42 30.00 32.93
C GLN A 76 20.94 31.37 33.44
N GLY A 77 19.71 31.82 33.10
CA GLY A 77 19.06 32.99 33.72
C GLY A 77 19.66 34.36 33.37
N VAL A 78 20.55 34.45 32.39
CA VAL A 78 21.16 35.71 31.96
C VAL A 78 20.53 36.16 30.65
N CYS A 79 19.88 37.34 30.71
CA CYS A 79 19.36 38.19 29.62
C CYS A 79 17.86 38.14 29.30
N MET A 80 17.06 38.78 30.16
CA MET A 80 15.79 39.45 29.80
C MET A 80 15.96 40.61 28.79
N ALA A 81 17.17 40.91 28.31
CA ALA A 81 17.48 42.13 27.53
C ALA A 81 17.74 41.91 26.03
N ASN A 82 18.01 40.68 25.55
CA ASN A 82 18.41 40.40 24.16
C ASN A 82 17.44 39.46 23.43
N LEU A 83 16.13 39.61 23.65
CA LEU A 83 15.11 38.77 23.00
C LEU A 83 15.06 38.94 21.48
N GLY A 84 15.50 40.09 20.95
CA GLY A 84 15.54 40.38 19.51
C GLY A 84 16.59 39.56 18.76
N GLY A 85 17.84 39.57 19.21
CA GLY A 85 18.93 38.86 18.52
C GLY A 85 18.83 37.34 18.58
N ILE A 86 18.18 36.78 19.61
CA ILE A 86 17.96 35.33 19.72
C ILE A 86 16.95 34.87 18.67
N ARG A 87 15.89 35.65 18.40
CA ARG A 87 14.87 35.32 17.39
C ARG A 87 15.45 35.33 15.97
N ASP A 88 16.29 36.31 15.67
CA ASP A 88 16.96 36.42 14.36
C ASP A 88 17.89 35.22 14.10
N VAL A 89 18.54 34.69 15.14
CA VAL A 89 19.39 33.49 15.03
C VAL A 89 18.55 32.24 14.71
N TYR A 90 17.38 32.07 15.33
CA TYR A 90 16.47 30.97 15.00
C TYR A 90 15.95 31.08 13.56
N GLU A 91 15.53 32.27 13.13
CA GLU A 91 15.02 32.51 11.77
C GLU A 91 16.10 32.24 10.70
N ILE A 92 17.37 32.61 10.96
CA ILE A 92 18.50 32.31 10.05
C ILE A 92 18.83 30.82 10.03
N LEU A 93 18.78 30.15 11.19
CA LEU A 93 19.11 28.73 11.32
C LEU A 93 18.03 27.86 10.65
N GLU A 94 16.76 28.21 10.84
CA GLU A 94 15.60 27.59 10.19
C GLU A 94 15.64 27.78 8.67
N HIS A 95 15.92 29.01 8.20
CA HIS A 95 16.06 29.29 6.78
C HIS A 95 17.20 28.47 6.13
N ARG A 96 18.35 28.31 6.80
CA ARG A 96 19.45 27.47 6.31
C ARG A 96 19.10 25.98 6.29
N LEU A 97 18.34 25.51 7.27
CA LEU A 97 17.83 24.14 7.31
C LEU A 97 16.84 23.88 6.15
N VAL A 98 15.92 24.82 5.91
CA VAL A 98 14.94 24.75 4.81
C VAL A 98 15.63 24.72 3.45
N ILE A 99 16.68 25.52 3.25
CA ILE A 99 17.50 25.47 2.02
C ILE A 99 18.19 24.11 1.86
N ALA A 100 18.76 23.57 2.95
CA ALA A 100 19.41 22.27 2.94
C ALA A 100 18.43 21.11 2.69
N GLU A 101 17.19 21.21 3.21
CA GLU A 101 16.12 20.25 3.01
C GLU A 101 15.56 20.31 1.58
N ALA A 102 15.37 21.51 1.04
CA ALA A 102 14.93 21.70 -0.34
C ALA A 102 15.94 21.13 -1.35
N ALA A 103 17.25 21.28 -1.08
CA ALA A 103 18.31 20.68 -1.89
C ALA A 103 18.26 19.14 -1.91
N GLN A 104 17.78 18.50 -0.83
CA GLN A 104 17.58 17.04 -0.79
C GLN A 104 16.27 16.59 -1.46
N LYS A 105 15.18 17.35 -1.29
CA LYS A 105 13.86 17.01 -1.86
C LYS A 105 13.83 17.06 -3.39
N LEU A 106 14.70 17.85 -4.01
CA LEU A 106 14.79 17.96 -5.47
C LEU A 106 15.42 16.73 -6.17
N ARG A 107 15.94 15.73 -5.43
CA ARG A 107 16.65 14.57 -6.02
C ARG A 107 16.21 13.20 -5.50
N LEU A 108 15.29 13.16 -4.54
CA LEU A 108 14.66 11.92 -4.11
C LEU A 108 13.34 11.76 -4.87
N PRO A 109 13.04 10.57 -5.44
CA PRO A 109 11.67 10.25 -5.83
C PRO A 109 10.77 10.51 -4.62
N LEU A 110 9.78 11.38 -4.79
CA LEU A 110 8.83 11.77 -3.74
C LEU A 110 7.99 10.55 -3.35
N ILE A 111 8.54 9.71 -2.48
CA ILE A 111 7.79 8.66 -1.79
C ILE A 111 7.00 9.35 -0.69
N SER A 112 5.74 9.64 -0.99
CA SER A 112 4.71 9.92 0.00
C SER A 112 4.67 8.76 1.01
N LYS A 113 4.32 9.09 2.27
CA LYS A 113 4.24 8.14 3.38
C LYS A 113 3.28 6.96 3.14
N ASP A 114 2.44 7.00 2.10
CA ASP A 114 1.50 5.92 1.72
C ASP A 114 1.84 5.20 0.40
N GLY A 115 3.03 5.42 -0.19
CA GLY A 115 3.49 4.59 -1.31
C GLY A 115 2.72 4.74 -2.64
N GLU A 116 1.84 5.73 -2.76
CA GLU A 116 1.17 6.08 -4.01
C GLU A 116 1.86 7.29 -4.66
N ILE A 117 2.30 7.10 -5.90
CA ILE A 117 3.04 8.09 -6.69
C ILE A 117 2.01 8.98 -7.39
N HIS A 118 1.79 10.21 -6.90
CA HIS A 118 0.96 11.19 -7.60
C HIS A 118 1.81 11.92 -8.67
N GLU A 119 1.83 11.36 -9.89
CA GLU A 119 2.48 11.96 -11.07
C GLU A 119 1.99 13.40 -11.35
N GLU A 120 0.74 13.73 -10.99
CA GLU A 120 0.15 15.06 -11.20
C GLU A 120 0.81 16.18 -10.38
N GLU A 121 1.39 15.86 -9.21
CA GLU A 121 2.13 16.85 -8.41
C GLU A 121 3.54 17.08 -8.99
N ILE A 122 4.18 16.00 -9.48
CA ILE A 122 5.51 16.05 -10.08
C ILE A 122 5.53 16.97 -11.30
N GLU A 123 4.50 16.91 -12.15
CA GLU A 123 4.38 17.77 -13.33
C GLU A 123 4.17 19.25 -12.95
N LYS A 124 3.39 19.52 -11.90
CA LYS A 124 3.15 20.88 -11.37
C LYS A 124 4.42 21.55 -10.84
N TRP A 125 5.26 20.81 -10.11
CA TRP A 125 6.52 21.35 -9.56
C TRP A 125 7.64 21.42 -10.60
N THR A 126 7.61 20.55 -11.61
CA THR A 126 8.54 20.59 -12.76
C THR A 126 8.24 21.81 -13.65
N ALA A 127 6.97 22.18 -13.82
CA ALA A 127 6.58 23.40 -14.52
C ALA A 127 7.05 24.68 -13.78
N LEU A 128 7.04 24.66 -12.44
CA LEU A 128 7.48 25.80 -11.63
C LEU A 128 9.01 25.98 -11.68
N SER A 129 9.77 24.87 -11.71
CA SER A 129 11.24 24.88 -11.68
C SER A 129 11.90 25.27 -13.02
N ARG A 130 11.17 25.22 -14.14
CA ARG A 130 11.66 25.68 -15.45
C ARG A 130 11.49 27.19 -15.69
N SER A 131 10.90 27.91 -14.73
CA SER A 131 10.59 29.34 -14.86
C SER A 131 11.62 30.30 -14.25
N SER A 132 12.64 29.81 -13.54
CA SER A 132 13.58 30.67 -12.80
C SER A 132 15.01 30.72 -13.35
N LEU A 133 15.29 30.07 -14.48
CA LEU A 133 16.65 30.00 -15.06
C LEU A 133 16.63 30.13 -16.60
N ASP A 134 16.03 31.19 -17.16
CA ASP A 134 16.69 31.97 -18.22
C ASP A 134 15.96 33.29 -18.50
N SER A 135 16.72 34.25 -19.00
CA SER A 135 16.49 35.69 -18.90
C SER A 135 15.66 36.30 -20.05
N THR A 136 15.22 37.55 -19.87
CA THR A 136 15.08 38.60 -20.90
C THR A 136 14.56 38.20 -22.30
N SER A 137 13.40 38.77 -22.66
CA SER A 137 12.86 39.04 -24.02
C SER A 137 11.57 38.30 -24.39
N THR A 138 10.53 39.12 -24.53
CA THR A 138 9.32 39.00 -25.35
C THR A 138 9.24 37.83 -26.35
N SER A 139 8.18 37.01 -26.28
CA SER A 139 7.10 36.98 -27.28
C SER A 139 6.00 35.97 -26.92
N VAL A 140 4.79 36.31 -27.34
CA VAL A 140 3.52 35.63 -27.09
C VAL A 140 3.43 34.34 -27.91
N ALA A 141 3.04 33.22 -27.30
CA ALA A 141 2.41 32.10 -28.00
C ALA A 141 1.39 31.38 -27.09
N ILE A 142 0.13 31.41 -27.52
CA ILE A 142 -1.00 30.67 -26.97
C ILE A 142 -0.96 29.27 -27.58
N SER A 143 -1.08 28.21 -26.78
CA SER A 143 -1.37 26.88 -27.31
C SER A 143 -2.24 26.08 -26.34
N SER A 144 -3.36 25.66 -26.90
CA SER A 144 -4.55 25.09 -26.29
C SER A 144 -4.41 23.61 -25.94
N THR A 145 -5.00 23.25 -24.79
CA THR A 145 -5.27 21.89 -24.32
C THR A 145 -6.19 21.14 -25.29
N SER A 146 -5.92 19.87 -25.56
CA SER A 146 -6.86 18.96 -26.22
C SER A 146 -6.76 17.56 -25.62
N ASN A 147 -7.83 17.15 -24.94
CA ASN A 147 -8.06 15.79 -24.47
C ASN A 147 -8.57 14.94 -25.63
N SER A 148 -8.04 13.73 -25.80
CA SER A 148 -8.66 12.69 -26.63
C SER A 148 -8.48 11.33 -25.95
N SER A 149 -9.60 10.85 -25.42
CA SER A 149 -9.81 9.50 -24.91
C SER A 149 -10.39 8.63 -26.02
N ASN A 150 -9.71 7.54 -26.38
CA ASN A 150 -10.29 6.47 -27.20
C ASN A 150 -10.34 5.17 -26.38
N TYR A 151 -11.56 4.81 -25.97
CA TYR A 151 -11.93 3.51 -25.47
C TYR A 151 -12.15 2.56 -26.65
N THR A 152 -11.60 1.35 -26.58
CA THR A 152 -12.06 0.23 -27.44
C THR A 152 -12.42 -0.96 -26.56
N ASN A 153 -13.72 -1.27 -26.54
CA ASN A 153 -14.29 -2.51 -26.02
C ASN A 153 -13.77 -3.72 -26.80
N SER A 154 -13.53 -4.84 -26.12
CA SER A 154 -14.00 -6.14 -26.61
C SER A 154 -14.08 -7.16 -25.48
N SER A 155 -15.27 -7.74 -25.39
CA SER A 155 -15.80 -8.71 -24.44
C SER A 155 -15.06 -10.05 -24.45
N ALA A 156 -14.71 -10.55 -23.26
CA ALA A 156 -14.38 -11.94 -23.03
C ALA A 156 -15.61 -12.66 -22.47
N ASN A 157 -16.15 -13.62 -23.23
CA ASN A 157 -17.03 -14.67 -22.71
C ASN A 157 -16.39 -16.03 -22.96
N ILE A 158 -16.51 -16.85 -21.91
CA ILE A 158 -15.95 -18.17 -21.69
C ILE A 158 -16.61 -19.20 -22.64
N THR A 159 -15.86 -20.18 -23.15
CA THR A 159 -16.14 -21.64 -22.99
C THR A 159 -15.18 -22.55 -23.80
N ALA A 160 -14.60 -23.50 -23.06
CA ALA A 160 -14.44 -24.92 -23.34
C ALA A 160 -13.84 -25.44 -24.68
N SER A 161 -12.73 -26.17 -24.52
CA SER A 161 -12.49 -27.52 -25.06
C SER A 161 -12.76 -27.78 -26.55
N ALA A 162 -11.69 -27.90 -27.33
CA ALA A 162 -11.38 -29.14 -28.08
C ALA A 162 -10.04 -28.96 -28.81
N ALA A 163 -9.07 -29.80 -28.46
CA ALA A 163 -7.84 -29.97 -29.21
C ALA A 163 -8.15 -30.59 -30.57
N ASN A 164 -7.76 -29.93 -31.66
CA ASN A 164 -7.60 -30.56 -32.97
C ASN A 164 -6.34 -29.98 -33.63
N ASN A 165 -5.28 -30.79 -33.62
CA ASN A 165 -4.07 -30.60 -34.40
C ASN A 165 -4.40 -30.80 -35.89
N ALA A 166 -4.36 -29.73 -36.67
CA ALA A 166 -4.26 -29.80 -38.13
C ALA A 166 -2.79 -29.58 -38.51
N LEU A 167 -2.04 -30.69 -38.64
CA LEU A 167 -0.71 -30.68 -39.25
C LEU A 167 -0.86 -31.12 -40.70
N PHE A 168 -0.73 -30.15 -41.60
CA PHE A 168 -0.60 -30.37 -43.03
C PHE A 168 0.63 -31.24 -43.30
N LEU A 169 0.44 -32.47 -43.81
CA LEU A 169 1.51 -33.21 -44.49
C LEU A 169 1.18 -33.32 -45.97
N THR A 170 2.10 -32.75 -46.74
CA THR A 170 2.24 -32.80 -48.17
C THR A 170 2.37 -34.24 -48.68
N ASN A 171 1.63 -34.54 -49.75
CA ASN A 171 1.79 -35.72 -50.58
C ASN A 171 3.22 -35.87 -51.11
N ASN A 172 3.86 -36.98 -50.76
CA ASN A 172 4.65 -37.85 -51.64
C ASN A 172 5.48 -38.78 -50.75
N ASP A 173 5.01 -40.01 -50.52
CA ASP A 173 5.90 -41.15 -50.72
C ASP A 173 5.14 -42.48 -50.73
N SER A 174 5.50 -43.31 -51.68
CA SER A 174 5.00 -44.66 -51.90
C SER A 174 5.72 -45.67 -51.01
N THR A 175 5.55 -45.56 -49.69
CA THR A 175 6.13 -46.51 -48.74
C THR A 175 5.05 -47.27 -47.99
N GLU A 176 4.92 -48.57 -48.30
CA GLU A 176 4.12 -49.56 -47.58
C GLU A 176 4.65 -49.68 -46.13
N PRO A 177 3.90 -49.30 -45.08
CA PRO A 177 4.33 -49.53 -43.70
C PRO A 177 3.75 -50.84 -43.18
N GLY A 178 4.67 -51.70 -42.73
CA GLY A 178 4.59 -52.63 -41.60
C GLY A 178 3.25 -53.27 -41.20
N VAL A 179 3.30 -54.60 -41.06
CA VAL A 179 2.34 -55.44 -40.35
C VAL A 179 2.06 -54.88 -38.95
N GLY A 180 0.94 -54.16 -38.81
CA GLY A 180 0.50 -53.56 -37.55
C GLY A 180 -0.70 -52.67 -37.80
N GLY A 181 -1.90 -53.16 -37.52
CA GLY A 181 -3.16 -52.52 -37.88
C GLY A 181 -3.32 -51.12 -37.26
N VAL A 182 -3.22 -50.09 -38.09
CA VAL A 182 -3.77 -48.76 -37.78
C VAL A 182 -5.30 -48.90 -37.70
N PRO A 183 -5.98 -48.32 -36.69
CA PRO A 183 -7.44 -48.37 -36.60
C PRO A 183 -8.07 -47.85 -37.91
N ASN A 184 -9.10 -48.55 -38.41
CA ASN A 184 -9.83 -48.23 -39.65
C ASN A 184 -9.12 -48.49 -40.99
N ARG A 185 -8.15 -49.43 -41.03
CA ARG A 185 -7.64 -50.02 -42.28
C ARG A 185 -7.90 -51.53 -42.33
N PHE A 186 -8.94 -51.95 -43.06
CA PHE A 186 -9.11 -53.36 -43.42
C PHE A 186 -8.47 -53.62 -44.79
N LEU A 187 -7.53 -54.56 -44.86
CA LEU A 187 -6.79 -54.95 -46.07
C LEU A 187 -6.07 -53.79 -46.80
N GLY A 188 -5.80 -52.69 -46.10
CA GLY A 188 -5.18 -51.48 -46.66
C GLY A 188 -6.17 -50.49 -47.29
N ILE A 189 -7.48 -50.77 -47.24
CA ILE A 189 -8.54 -49.88 -47.71
C ILE A 189 -8.86 -48.88 -46.59
N THR A 190 -8.88 -47.59 -46.93
CA THR A 190 -9.28 -46.49 -46.03
C THR A 190 -10.65 -45.95 -46.50
N PRO A 191 -11.55 -45.48 -45.62
CA PRO A 191 -12.83 -44.89 -46.04
C PRO A 191 -12.67 -43.78 -47.10
N ALA A 192 -11.59 -43.00 -47.02
CA ALA A 192 -11.24 -41.99 -48.01
C ALA A 192 -10.89 -42.58 -49.40
N TYR A 193 -10.27 -43.76 -49.45
CA TYR A 193 -9.96 -44.44 -50.72
C TYR A 193 -11.26 -44.87 -51.41
N LEU A 194 -12.21 -45.48 -50.66
CA LEU A 194 -13.52 -45.86 -51.19
C LEU A 194 -14.28 -44.65 -51.71
N TRP A 195 -14.24 -43.54 -50.97
CA TRP A 195 -14.86 -42.27 -51.36
C TRP A 195 -14.25 -41.70 -52.65
N GLN A 196 -12.93 -41.78 -52.80
CA GLN A 196 -12.21 -41.28 -53.96
C GLN A 196 -12.42 -42.14 -55.21
N THR A 197 -12.46 -43.47 -55.09
CA THR A 197 -12.85 -44.37 -56.18
C THR A 197 -14.31 -44.17 -56.58
N HIS A 198 -15.20 -43.93 -55.61
CA HIS A 198 -16.61 -43.62 -55.87
C HIS A 198 -16.79 -42.30 -56.65
N HIS A 199 -15.93 -41.30 -56.40
CA HIS A 199 -15.98 -40.03 -57.12
C HIS A 199 -15.35 -40.05 -58.52
N GLN A 200 -14.42 -40.96 -58.81
CA GLN A 200 -13.73 -41.01 -60.10
C GLN A 200 -14.43 -41.90 -61.16
N GLN A 201 -15.35 -42.80 -60.76
CA GLN A 201 -16.02 -43.74 -61.66
C GLN A 201 -17.51 -43.45 -61.95
N MET A 202 -17.90 -42.17 -62.12
CA MET A 202 -19.11 -41.77 -62.88
C MET A 202 -20.47 -41.75 -62.11
N PRO A 203 -21.53 -41.07 -62.66
CA PRO A 203 -22.48 -40.24 -61.92
C PRO A 203 -23.71 -40.98 -61.39
N PHE A 204 -24.33 -40.37 -60.38
CA PHE A 204 -25.61 -40.71 -59.74
C PHE A 204 -26.62 -41.42 -60.65
N THR A 205 -26.63 -42.75 -60.62
CA THR A 205 -27.78 -43.69 -60.55
C THR A 205 -27.31 -45.09 -60.96
N MET A 206 -26.94 -45.93 -59.98
CA MET A 206 -26.67 -47.35 -60.24
C MET A 206 -27.06 -48.19 -59.01
N ASP A 207 -27.48 -49.43 -59.26
CA ASP A 207 -28.08 -50.35 -58.29
C ASP A 207 -27.06 -50.81 -57.24
N ILE A 208 -27.51 -50.91 -55.98
CA ILE A 208 -26.67 -51.21 -54.81
C ILE A 208 -25.96 -52.57 -54.97
N ALA A 209 -26.55 -53.48 -55.75
CA ALA A 209 -25.99 -54.80 -56.05
C ALA A 209 -24.70 -54.74 -56.89
N GLU A 210 -24.59 -53.82 -57.85
CA GLU A 210 -23.42 -53.71 -58.73
C GLU A 210 -22.23 -53.06 -57.99
N TYR A 211 -22.52 -52.16 -57.06
CA TYR A 211 -21.53 -51.62 -56.13
C TYR A 211 -20.99 -52.69 -55.18
N GLN A 212 -21.86 -53.55 -54.64
CA GLN A 212 -21.43 -54.65 -53.77
C GLN A 212 -20.57 -55.67 -54.52
N MET A 213 -20.88 -55.96 -55.79
CA MET A 213 -20.12 -56.90 -56.62
C MET A 213 -18.73 -56.36 -56.99
N SER A 214 -18.62 -55.06 -57.32
CA SER A 214 -17.31 -54.44 -57.63
C SER A 214 -16.42 -54.34 -56.39
N LEU A 215 -17.01 -53.99 -55.24
CA LEU A 215 -16.29 -53.96 -53.97
C LEU A 215 -15.81 -55.34 -53.54
N SER A 216 -16.63 -56.39 -53.70
CA SER A 216 -16.24 -57.76 -53.34
C SER A 216 -15.09 -58.28 -54.20
N CYS A 217 -15.11 -58.02 -55.52
CA CYS A 217 -14.01 -58.40 -56.41
C CYS A 217 -12.69 -57.69 -56.06
N GLU A 218 -12.71 -56.40 -55.71
CA GLU A 218 -11.52 -55.64 -55.31
C GLU A 218 -10.96 -56.12 -53.96
N VAL A 219 -11.84 -56.43 -53.00
CA VAL A 219 -11.45 -57.02 -51.71
C VAL A 219 -10.81 -58.38 -51.91
N GLU A 220 -11.41 -59.25 -52.74
CA GLU A 220 -10.89 -60.59 -53.03
C GLU A 220 -9.53 -60.53 -53.73
N ALA A 221 -9.35 -59.63 -54.71
CA ALA A 221 -8.08 -59.45 -55.40
C ALA A 221 -6.95 -59.05 -54.43
N ARG A 222 -7.22 -58.15 -53.49
CA ARG A 222 -6.25 -57.71 -52.48
C ARG A 222 -5.95 -58.78 -51.45
N LEU A 223 -6.96 -59.54 -51.03
CA LEU A 223 -6.80 -60.68 -50.14
C LEU A 223 -5.91 -61.74 -50.79
N LYS A 224 -6.18 -62.07 -52.06
CA LYS A 224 -5.39 -62.99 -52.85
C LYS A 224 -3.93 -62.53 -53.00
N ALA A 225 -3.71 -61.25 -53.28
CA ALA A 225 -2.36 -60.68 -53.35
C ALA A 225 -1.61 -60.77 -52.01
N LYS A 226 -2.28 -60.53 -50.87
CA LYS A 226 -1.66 -60.68 -49.54
C LYS A 226 -1.39 -62.14 -49.18
N CYS A 227 -2.28 -63.06 -49.54
CA CYS A 227 -2.06 -64.50 -49.35
C CYS A 227 -0.89 -65.02 -50.19
N ILE A 228 -0.72 -64.52 -51.43
CA ILE A 228 0.44 -64.84 -52.28
C ILE A 228 1.72 -64.28 -51.65
N LYS A 229 1.74 -63.02 -51.22
CA LYS A 229 2.90 -62.43 -50.50
C LYS A 229 3.27 -63.22 -49.23
N LEU A 230 2.28 -63.71 -48.49
CA LEU A 230 2.53 -64.56 -47.32
C LEU A 230 3.07 -65.93 -47.73
N ALA A 231 2.50 -66.56 -48.76
CA ALA A 231 2.98 -67.84 -49.27
C ALA A 231 4.43 -67.74 -49.75
N ASP A 232 4.80 -66.69 -50.47
CA ASP A 232 6.18 -66.45 -50.92
C ASP A 232 7.14 -66.29 -49.73
N ALA A 233 6.74 -65.58 -48.67
CA ALA A 233 7.54 -65.43 -47.46
C ALA A 233 7.73 -66.74 -46.67
N PHE A 234 6.75 -67.64 -46.69
CA PHE A 234 6.87 -68.96 -46.06
C PHE A 234 7.66 -69.94 -46.93
N VAL A 235 7.61 -69.82 -48.26
CA VAL A 235 8.38 -70.69 -49.18
C VAL A 235 9.88 -70.35 -49.11
N ASP A 236 10.26 -69.07 -48.96
CA ASP A 236 11.66 -68.66 -48.79
C ASP A 236 12.30 -69.15 -47.46
N ASP A 237 11.49 -69.41 -46.44
CA ASP A 237 11.96 -69.86 -45.11
C ASP A 237 12.12 -71.39 -45.01
N ILE A 238 11.59 -72.16 -45.97
CA ILE A 238 11.65 -73.63 -45.99
C ILE A 238 12.94 -74.15 -46.66
N ASP A 239 13.50 -73.43 -47.63
CA ASP A 239 14.70 -73.87 -48.37
C ASP A 239 16.01 -73.13 -48.01
N SER A 240 15.96 -72.28 -46.97
CA SER A 240 17.12 -71.58 -46.43
C SER A 240 17.70 -72.27 -45.18
N SER A 241 18.66 -73.19 -45.37
CA SER A 241 19.81 -73.48 -44.48
C SER A 241 19.59 -73.60 -42.93
N PRO A 242 20.07 -74.67 -42.25
CA PRO A 242 20.01 -74.81 -40.79
C PRO A 242 21.08 -73.96 -40.06
N VAL A 243 21.30 -72.72 -40.48
CA VAL A 243 22.28 -71.79 -39.88
C VAL A 243 21.68 -70.97 -38.74
N ASN A 244 20.36 -71.01 -38.52
CA ASN A 244 19.71 -70.19 -37.51
C ASN A 244 19.58 -70.83 -36.10
N GLN A 245 20.11 -72.03 -35.86
CA GLN A 245 20.10 -72.62 -34.50
C GLN A 245 21.16 -72.03 -33.54
N ASN A 246 22.15 -71.28 -34.07
CA ASN A 246 23.18 -70.63 -33.25
C ASN A 246 22.70 -69.32 -32.58
N SER A 247 21.57 -68.75 -33.01
CA SER A 247 21.02 -67.51 -32.46
C SER A 247 20.26 -67.76 -31.14
N THR A 248 19.56 -68.88 -31.03
CA THR A 248 18.77 -69.25 -29.83
C THR A 248 19.66 -69.67 -28.66
N ALA A 249 20.79 -70.35 -28.92
CA ALA A 249 21.72 -70.79 -27.88
C ALA A 249 22.53 -69.64 -27.23
N ARG A 250 22.70 -68.51 -27.94
CA ARG A 250 23.37 -67.29 -27.43
C ARG A 250 22.41 -66.30 -26.77
N LEU A 251 21.10 -66.55 -26.85
CA LEU A 251 20.08 -65.68 -26.25
C LEU A 251 20.24 -65.55 -24.73
N PRO A 252 20.49 -66.63 -23.95
CA PRO A 252 20.72 -66.52 -22.51
C PRO A 252 21.95 -65.69 -22.15
N GLU A 253 23.03 -65.77 -22.94
CA GLU A 253 24.24 -64.95 -22.73
C GLU A 253 24.00 -63.47 -23.07
N ARG A 254 23.25 -63.19 -24.14
CA ARG A 254 22.86 -61.81 -24.49
C ARG A 254 21.91 -61.22 -23.45
N VAL A 255 20.94 -61.99 -22.98
CA VAL A 255 20.04 -61.58 -21.89
C VAL A 255 20.85 -61.32 -20.63
N LYS A 256 21.79 -62.19 -20.26
CA LYS A 256 22.67 -61.97 -19.11
C LYS A 256 23.49 -60.68 -19.24
N LEU A 257 24.09 -60.41 -20.40
CA LEU A 257 24.82 -59.16 -20.63
C LEU A 257 23.90 -57.93 -20.55
N ILE A 258 22.67 -58.02 -21.06
CA ILE A 258 21.68 -56.94 -20.97
C ILE A 258 21.23 -56.76 -19.52
N THR A 259 21.02 -57.83 -18.77
CA THR A 259 20.69 -57.78 -17.34
C THR A 259 21.82 -57.16 -16.54
N ASP A 260 23.06 -57.59 -16.77
CA ASP A 260 24.24 -57.03 -16.11
C ASP A 260 24.44 -55.53 -16.45
N GLU A 261 24.06 -55.10 -17.66
CA GLU A 261 24.10 -53.68 -18.05
C GLU A 261 22.98 -52.87 -17.39
N ILE A 262 21.75 -53.40 -17.37
CA ILE A 262 20.61 -52.79 -16.68
C ILE A 262 20.88 -52.67 -15.18
N GLU A 263 21.49 -53.68 -14.55
CA GLU A 263 21.85 -53.65 -13.12
C GLU A 263 22.88 -52.56 -12.81
N LYS A 264 23.86 -52.35 -13.70
CA LYS A 264 24.82 -51.23 -13.56
C LYS A 264 24.15 -49.88 -13.76
N GLU A 265 23.28 -49.74 -14.76
CA GLU A 265 22.50 -48.52 -14.97
C GLU A 265 21.60 -48.23 -13.76
N GLU A 266 20.95 -49.25 -13.19
CA GLU A 266 20.13 -49.11 -11.99
C GLU A 266 20.95 -48.70 -10.77
N ALA A 267 22.17 -49.24 -10.60
CA ALA A 267 23.09 -48.81 -9.56
C ALA A 267 23.54 -47.35 -9.74
N ALA A 268 23.84 -46.93 -10.97
CA ALA A 268 24.19 -45.54 -11.28
C ALA A 268 23.03 -44.58 -10.98
N LEU A 269 21.80 -44.93 -11.39
CA LEU A 269 20.61 -44.12 -11.09
C LEU A 269 20.33 -44.03 -9.59
N ARG A 270 20.55 -45.11 -8.83
CA ARG A 270 20.44 -45.07 -7.36
C ARG A 270 21.47 -44.13 -6.73
N GLU A 271 22.72 -44.17 -7.21
CA GLU A 271 23.76 -43.26 -6.73
C GLU A 271 23.42 -41.79 -7.06
N ASP A 272 22.91 -41.53 -8.26
CA ASP A 272 22.43 -40.20 -8.66
C ASP A 272 21.31 -39.69 -7.76
N LEU A 273 20.32 -40.53 -7.44
CA LEU A 273 19.25 -40.20 -6.50
C LEU A 273 19.79 -39.84 -5.11
N TYR A 274 20.69 -40.66 -4.55
CA TYR A 274 21.31 -40.36 -3.25
C TYR A 274 22.16 -39.07 -3.29
N SER A 275 22.83 -38.81 -4.40
CA SER A 275 23.59 -37.57 -4.60
C SER A 275 22.67 -36.35 -4.65
N ALA A 276 21.49 -36.48 -5.27
CA ALA A 276 20.48 -35.43 -5.34
C ALA A 276 19.89 -35.16 -3.97
N ASP A 277 19.51 -36.18 -3.21
CA ASP A 277 19.01 -36.06 -1.84
C ASP A 277 20.01 -35.35 -0.92
N ARG A 278 21.30 -35.67 -1.06
CA ARG A 278 22.37 -34.98 -0.32
C ARG A 278 22.46 -33.50 -0.67
N LYS A 279 22.39 -33.15 -1.96
CA LYS A 279 22.37 -31.76 -2.42
C LYS A 279 21.13 -31.01 -1.92
N PHE A 280 19.97 -31.66 -1.91
CA PHE A 280 18.75 -31.07 -1.35
C PHE A 280 18.91 -30.77 0.14
N ALA A 281 19.43 -31.72 0.93
CA ALA A 281 19.70 -31.49 2.34
C ALA A 281 20.66 -30.29 2.56
N GLU A 282 21.70 -30.17 1.73
CA GLU A 282 22.62 -29.02 1.76
C GLU A 282 21.89 -27.69 1.44
N TYR A 283 21.03 -27.65 0.41
CA TYR A 283 20.23 -26.47 0.10
C TYR A 283 19.26 -26.08 1.22
N TYR A 284 18.57 -27.07 1.82
CA TYR A 284 17.68 -26.81 2.96
C TYR A 284 18.46 -26.28 4.17
N ASN A 285 19.63 -26.83 4.46
CA ASN A 285 20.49 -26.34 5.54
C ASN A 285 20.95 -24.89 5.31
N VAL A 286 21.32 -24.53 4.08
CA VAL A 286 21.67 -23.14 3.73
C VAL A 286 20.46 -22.23 3.86
N LEU A 287 19.28 -22.67 3.43
CA LEU A 287 18.04 -21.91 3.55
C LEU A 287 17.66 -21.66 5.02
N GLU A 288 17.80 -22.67 5.88
CA GLU A 288 17.59 -22.53 7.33
C GLU A 288 18.56 -21.53 7.95
N GLN A 289 19.83 -21.54 7.52
CA GLN A 289 20.82 -20.56 7.99
C GLN A 289 20.45 -19.14 7.55
N ILE A 290 20.05 -18.94 6.28
CA ILE A 290 19.60 -17.64 5.77
C ILE A 290 18.36 -17.17 6.53
N LEU A 291 17.39 -18.05 6.75
CA LEU A 291 16.18 -17.74 7.52
C LEU A 291 16.55 -17.37 8.96
N GLY A 292 17.45 -18.10 9.59
CA GLY A 292 17.94 -17.81 10.94
C GLY A 292 18.62 -16.44 11.03
N VAL A 293 19.44 -16.08 10.04
CA VAL A 293 20.06 -14.75 9.94
C VAL A 293 19.00 -13.66 9.73
N LEU A 294 18.02 -13.90 8.85
CA LEU A 294 16.95 -12.94 8.59
C LEU A 294 16.08 -12.70 9.84
N ILE A 295 15.76 -13.75 10.58
CA ILE A 295 15.02 -13.65 11.86
C ILE A 295 15.82 -12.83 12.87
N LYS A 296 17.13 -13.10 13.02
CA LYS A 296 18.00 -12.31 13.91
C LYS A 296 18.03 -10.85 13.48
N LEU A 297 18.19 -10.58 12.19
CA LEU A 297 18.25 -9.22 11.64
C LEU A 297 16.93 -8.45 11.90
N VAL A 298 15.79 -9.09 11.68
CA VAL A 298 14.48 -8.47 11.95
C VAL A 298 14.27 -8.24 13.45
N LYS A 299 14.60 -9.22 14.30
CA LYS A 299 14.46 -9.08 15.76
C LYS A 299 15.39 -8.01 16.32
N ASP A 300 16.67 -8.07 15.97
CA ASP A 300 17.70 -7.25 16.60
C ASP A 300 17.76 -5.84 15.98
N LEU A 301 17.65 -5.70 14.65
CA LEU A 301 17.77 -4.38 14.01
C LEU A 301 16.45 -3.64 13.84
N LYS A 302 15.36 -4.33 13.50
CA LYS A 302 14.06 -3.66 13.30
C LYS A 302 13.30 -3.56 14.61
N LEU A 303 13.04 -4.69 15.27
CA LEU A 303 12.17 -4.71 16.44
C LEU A 303 12.83 -4.12 17.69
N GLN A 304 14.05 -4.54 18.01
CA GLN A 304 14.73 -4.09 19.23
C GLN A 304 15.16 -2.62 19.14
N HIS A 305 15.67 -2.16 18.00
CA HIS A 305 16.03 -0.74 17.84
C HIS A 305 14.79 0.16 17.89
N GLN A 306 13.68 -0.26 17.27
CA GLN A 306 12.43 0.49 17.36
C GLN A 306 11.94 0.55 18.81
N HIS A 307 11.95 -0.58 19.53
CA HIS A 307 11.57 -0.60 20.93
C HIS A 307 12.42 0.34 21.81
N LYS A 308 13.75 0.33 21.64
CA LYS A 308 14.67 1.22 22.36
C LYS A 308 14.40 2.70 22.03
N TYR A 309 14.14 3.00 20.76
CA TYR A 309 13.82 4.36 20.32
C TYR A 309 12.49 4.84 20.93
N ASP A 310 11.46 4.00 20.87
CA ASP A 310 10.13 4.30 21.44
C ASP A 310 10.21 4.48 22.97
N GLU A 311 11.04 3.69 23.66
CA GLU A 311 11.28 3.83 25.09
C GLU A 311 11.97 5.17 25.43
N LEU A 312 12.98 5.57 24.64
CA LEU A 312 13.62 6.87 24.80
C LEU A 312 12.63 8.02 24.51
N GLN A 313 11.84 7.90 23.45
CA GLN A 313 10.83 8.90 23.12
C GLN A 313 9.76 9.01 24.22
N LYS A 314 9.30 7.89 24.77
CA LYS A 314 8.38 7.86 25.91
C LYS A 314 8.98 8.56 27.12
N THR A 315 10.21 8.22 27.51
CA THR A 315 10.86 8.83 28.67
C THR A 315 11.06 10.34 28.47
N TRP A 316 11.47 10.78 27.28
CA TRP A 316 11.58 12.19 26.93
C TRP A 316 10.23 12.92 27.03
N LEU A 317 9.17 12.35 26.45
CA LEU A 317 7.82 12.92 26.52
C LEU A 317 7.32 13.00 27.96
N CYS A 318 7.54 11.97 28.78
CA CYS A 318 7.19 12.00 30.20
C CYS A 318 7.92 13.14 30.92
N LYS A 319 9.23 13.30 30.71
CA LYS A 319 10.00 14.40 31.31
C LYS A 319 9.54 15.77 30.84
N ARG A 320 9.17 15.90 29.56
CA ARG A 320 8.58 17.13 29.01
C ARG A 320 7.21 17.44 29.62
N CYS A 321 6.38 16.44 29.87
CA CYS A 321 5.10 16.63 30.55
C CYS A 321 5.29 16.98 32.03
N GLU A 322 6.22 16.33 32.73
CA GLU A 322 6.57 16.65 34.12
C GLU A 322 7.06 18.10 34.26
N THR A 323 7.95 18.55 33.36
CA THR A 323 8.44 19.93 33.36
C THR A 323 7.35 20.94 33.03
N MET A 324 6.47 20.66 32.08
CA MET A 324 5.31 21.51 31.80
C MET A 324 4.38 21.59 33.01
N ASN A 325 4.10 20.47 33.67
CA ASN A 325 3.27 20.44 34.88
C ASN A 325 3.91 21.26 36.01
N ALA A 326 5.23 21.17 36.20
CA ALA A 326 5.95 22.01 37.17
C ALA A 326 5.84 23.51 36.82
N LYS A 327 5.96 23.88 35.54
CA LYS A 327 5.77 25.27 35.08
C LYS A 327 4.35 25.77 35.38
N LEU A 328 3.34 24.95 35.11
CA LEU A 328 1.94 25.31 35.39
C LEU A 328 1.70 25.52 36.89
N ARG A 329 2.26 24.67 37.77
CA ARG A 329 2.18 24.87 39.23
C ARG A 329 2.85 26.16 39.69
N VAL A 330 4.00 26.52 39.09
CA VAL A 330 4.65 27.80 39.40
C VAL A 330 3.74 28.97 38.99
N LEU A 331 3.14 28.92 37.81
CA LEU A 331 2.19 29.94 37.36
C LEU A 331 0.96 30.03 38.27
N GLU A 332 0.44 28.90 38.73
CA GLU A 332 -0.64 28.85 39.73
C GLU A 332 -0.23 29.56 41.02
N HIS A 333 0.96 29.29 41.55
CA HIS A 333 1.46 29.96 42.74
C HIS A 333 1.70 31.46 42.53
N VAL A 334 2.18 31.87 41.35
CA VAL A 334 2.32 33.30 41.00
C VAL A 334 0.96 33.99 40.98
N LEU A 335 -0.03 33.38 40.33
CA LEU A 335 -1.40 33.91 40.32
C LEU A 335 -1.99 34.00 41.72
N LEU A 336 -1.77 33.00 42.57
CA LEU A 336 -2.21 33.04 43.96
C LEU A 336 -1.54 34.16 44.75
N LEU A 337 -0.24 34.39 44.58
CA LEU A 337 0.47 35.50 45.23
C LEU A 337 0.00 36.87 44.73
N GLU A 338 -0.29 37.00 43.43
CA GLU A 338 -0.80 38.24 42.85
C GLU A 338 -2.24 38.55 43.26
N THR A 339 -3.10 37.53 43.39
CA THR A 339 -4.50 37.70 43.77
C THR A 339 -4.70 37.84 45.27
N TYR A 340 -4.00 37.03 46.07
CA TYR A 340 -4.07 37.01 47.52
C TYR A 340 -2.86 37.71 48.13
N THR A 341 -2.83 39.03 47.99
CA THR A 341 -1.84 39.87 48.66
C THR A 341 -2.15 39.98 50.15
N GLN A 342 -1.15 40.39 50.93
CA GLN A 342 -1.27 40.57 52.38
C GLN A 342 -2.34 41.60 52.78
N GLU A 343 -2.72 42.49 51.85
CA GLU A 343 -3.79 43.47 52.03
C GLU A 343 -5.16 42.95 51.54
N SER A 344 -5.19 42.16 50.47
CA SER A 344 -6.45 41.63 49.93
C SER A 344 -7.06 40.56 50.83
N ILE A 345 -6.25 39.73 51.50
CA ILE A 345 -6.76 38.65 52.37
C ILE A 345 -7.56 39.20 53.57
N PRO A 346 -7.09 40.19 54.35
CA PRO A 346 -7.90 40.80 55.42
C PRO A 346 -9.13 41.53 54.91
N ALA A 347 -9.04 42.19 53.75
CA ALA A 347 -10.18 42.86 53.12
C ALA A 347 -11.27 41.85 52.72
N LEU A 348 -10.88 40.72 52.10
CA LEU A 348 -11.79 39.64 51.74
C LEU A 348 -12.45 39.03 52.98
N HIS A 349 -11.72 38.87 54.09
CA HIS A 349 -12.28 38.38 55.35
C HIS A 349 -13.32 39.33 55.94
N LYS A 350 -13.07 40.65 55.88
CA LYS A 350 -14.07 41.65 56.30
C LYS A 350 -15.32 41.57 55.42
N ILE A 351 -15.16 41.53 54.10
CA ILE A 351 -16.28 41.41 53.16
C ILE A 351 -17.06 40.11 53.42
N ARG A 352 -16.37 38.98 53.59
CA ARG A 352 -17.00 37.70 53.92
C ARG A 352 -17.78 37.79 55.22
N LYS A 353 -17.22 38.39 56.27
CA LYS A 353 -17.90 38.58 57.55
C LYS A 353 -19.19 39.40 57.38
N TYR A 354 -19.12 40.55 56.70
CA TYR A 354 -20.30 41.38 56.43
C TYR A 354 -21.37 40.63 55.62
N LEU A 355 -20.96 39.88 54.59
CA LEU A 355 -21.90 39.09 53.79
C LEU A 355 -22.56 37.99 54.62
N VAL A 356 -21.80 37.27 55.45
CA VAL A 356 -22.35 36.23 56.33
C VAL A 356 -23.34 36.85 57.33
N GLU A 357 -22.96 37.93 58.00
CA GLU A 357 -23.83 38.65 58.94
C GLU A 357 -25.11 39.15 58.25
N ALA A 358 -24.99 39.75 57.06
CA ALA A 358 -26.14 40.22 56.29
C ALA A 358 -27.05 39.07 55.83
N THR A 359 -26.48 37.93 55.43
CA THR A 359 -27.27 36.74 55.07
C THR A 359 -27.98 36.14 56.27
N GLU A 360 -27.34 36.15 57.44
CA GLU A 360 -27.93 35.65 58.67
C GLU A 360 -29.05 36.57 59.14
N GLU A 361 -28.85 37.89 59.11
CA GLU A 361 -29.89 38.88 59.42
C GLU A 361 -31.08 38.76 58.46
N ALA A 362 -30.83 38.64 57.15
CA ALA A 362 -31.87 38.43 56.16
C ALA A 362 -32.61 37.09 56.40
N SER A 363 -31.91 36.03 56.79
CA SER A 363 -32.52 34.74 57.10
C SER A 363 -33.40 34.82 58.35
N ILE A 364 -32.97 35.56 59.38
CA ILE A 364 -33.75 35.78 60.60
C ILE A 364 -35.00 36.61 60.27
N ALA A 365 -34.85 37.67 59.48
CA ALA A 365 -35.97 38.50 59.04
C ALA A 365 -36.97 37.70 58.19
N TYR A 366 -36.49 36.87 57.27
CA TYR A 366 -37.30 35.96 56.47
C TYR A 366 -38.04 34.95 57.36
N ASN A 367 -37.34 34.27 58.26
CA ASN A 367 -37.94 33.31 59.18
C ASN A 367 -39.01 33.97 60.04
N LYS A 368 -38.76 35.18 60.54
CA LYS A 368 -39.74 35.99 61.30
C LYS A 368 -40.96 36.38 60.46
N ALA A 369 -40.77 36.71 59.18
CA ALA A 369 -41.88 36.98 58.27
C ALA A 369 -42.69 35.72 57.98
N VAL A 370 -42.03 34.57 57.80
CA VAL A 370 -42.66 33.27 57.59
C VAL A 370 -43.45 32.82 58.82
N THR A 371 -42.92 32.99 60.04
CA THR A 371 -43.68 32.66 61.26
C THR A 371 -44.92 33.53 61.38
N ARG A 372 -44.81 34.84 61.14
CA ARG A 372 -45.96 35.75 61.11
C ARG A 372 -46.98 35.36 60.04
N LEU A 373 -46.53 34.98 58.85
CA LEU A 373 -47.42 34.50 57.79
C LEU A 373 -48.15 33.21 58.20
N ARG A 374 -47.47 32.27 58.86
CA ARG A 374 -48.12 31.07 59.39
C ARG A 374 -49.15 31.39 60.45
N GLU A 375 -48.91 32.37 61.31
CA GLU A 375 -49.90 32.84 62.29
C GLU A 375 -51.17 33.33 61.59
N TYR A 376 -51.05 34.09 60.49
CA TYR A 376 -52.20 34.53 59.69
C TYR A 376 -52.88 33.38 58.92
N GLN A 377 -52.12 32.43 58.37
CA GLN A 377 -52.67 31.25 57.70
C GLN A 377 -53.43 30.31 58.64
N GLY A 378 -53.12 30.35 59.94
CA GLY A 378 -53.85 29.60 60.98
C GLY A 378 -55.18 30.24 61.40
N VAL A 379 -55.51 31.44 60.91
CA VAL A 379 -56.78 32.12 61.19
C VAL A 379 -57.86 31.62 60.23
N ASP A 380 -59.10 31.53 60.70
CA ASP A 380 -60.29 31.08 59.96
C ASP A 380 -60.44 31.78 58.59
N PRO A 381 -60.76 31.06 57.49
CA PRO A 381 -61.10 31.63 56.18
C PRO A 381 -62.09 32.82 56.19
N HIS A 382 -62.93 32.95 57.22
CA HIS A 382 -63.79 34.13 57.40
C HIS A 382 -62.98 35.44 57.60
N PHE A 383 -61.81 35.35 58.22
CA PHE A 383 -60.91 36.47 58.48
C PHE A 383 -60.36 37.09 57.19
N ASP A 384 -60.05 36.29 56.16
CA ASP A 384 -59.62 36.80 54.85
C ASP A 384 -60.69 37.67 54.19
N THR A 385 -61.96 37.31 54.37
CA THR A 385 -63.08 38.08 53.84
C THR A 385 -63.19 39.43 54.55
N ILE A 386 -63.01 39.45 55.87
CA ILE A 386 -62.99 40.68 56.67
C ILE A 386 -61.78 41.54 56.32
N ALA A 387 -60.60 40.96 56.17
CA ALA A 387 -59.38 41.67 55.80
C ALA A 387 -59.49 42.36 54.43
N ARG A 388 -60.11 41.70 53.43
CA ARG A 388 -60.40 42.30 52.12
C ARG A 388 -61.39 43.46 52.23
N GLN A 389 -62.48 43.29 52.97
CA GLN A 389 -63.47 44.36 53.18
C GLN A 389 -62.85 45.56 53.90
N TYR A 390 -62.02 45.31 54.91
CA TYR A 390 -61.27 46.36 55.61
C TYR A 390 -60.31 47.09 54.65
N HIS A 391 -59.56 46.36 53.83
CA HIS A 391 -58.68 46.94 52.82
C HIS A 391 -59.44 47.83 51.82
N ASP A 392 -60.60 47.38 51.33
CA ASP A 392 -61.44 48.16 50.42
C ASP A 392 -61.96 49.45 51.07
N ILE A 393 -62.32 49.40 52.36
CA ILE A 393 -62.75 50.59 53.12
C ILE A 393 -61.57 51.55 53.33
N VAL A 394 -60.40 51.06 53.72
CA VAL A 394 -59.19 51.88 53.89
C VAL A 394 -58.81 52.57 52.58
N LYS A 395 -58.82 51.83 51.46
CA LYS A 395 -58.55 52.39 50.14
C LYS A 395 -59.55 53.48 49.74
N LYS A 396 -60.83 53.29 50.06
CA LYS A 396 -61.87 54.33 49.86
C LYS A 396 -61.61 55.55 50.74
N LEU A 397 -61.22 55.36 51.99
CA LEU A 397 -60.89 56.45 52.91
C LEU A 397 -59.66 57.24 52.43
N GLU A 398 -58.60 56.56 51.98
CA GLU A 398 -57.43 57.22 51.39
C GLU A 398 -57.81 58.03 50.15
N ASN A 399 -58.63 57.47 49.25
CA ASN A 399 -59.13 58.19 48.08
C ASN A 399 -59.98 59.41 48.47
N MET A 400 -60.84 59.28 49.49
CA MET A 400 -61.65 60.39 49.98
C MET A 400 -60.80 61.45 50.67
N GLN A 401 -59.82 61.06 51.50
CA GLN A 401 -58.87 61.98 52.12
C GLN A 401 -58.06 62.71 51.06
N TRP A 402 -57.57 62.01 50.04
CA TRP A 402 -56.89 62.61 48.91
C TRP A 402 -57.80 63.60 48.18
N THR A 403 -59.07 63.24 47.93
CA THR A 403 -60.06 64.11 47.29
C THR A 403 -60.37 65.35 48.14
N ILE A 404 -60.55 65.19 49.46
CA ILE A 404 -60.78 66.30 50.39
C ILE A 404 -59.56 67.22 50.42
N HIS A 405 -58.36 66.65 50.49
CA HIS A 405 -57.12 67.42 50.48
C HIS A 405 -56.98 68.22 49.18
N GLN A 406 -57.33 67.61 48.03
CA GLN A 406 -57.34 68.27 46.74
C GLN A 406 -58.37 69.41 46.68
N VAL A 407 -59.59 69.18 47.15
CA VAL A 407 -60.66 70.20 47.22
C VAL A 407 -60.29 71.33 48.19
N GLU A 408 -59.62 71.03 49.30
CA GLU A 408 -59.11 72.04 50.24
C GLU A 408 -58.03 72.90 49.58
N MET A 409 -57.13 72.29 48.80
CA MET A 409 -56.15 73.01 47.99
C MET A 409 -56.81 73.90 46.93
N ASP A 410 -57.89 73.45 46.31
CA ASP A 410 -58.63 74.21 45.29
C ASP A 410 -59.48 75.35 45.90
N LEU A 411 -60.11 75.14 47.06
CA LEU A 411 -60.85 76.17 47.80
C LEU A 411 -59.94 77.29 48.32
N LYS A 412 -58.73 76.94 48.80
CA LYS A 412 -57.69 77.91 49.18
C LYS A 412 -57.14 78.69 47.98
N ARG A 413 -57.40 78.26 46.75
CA ARG A 413 -56.97 78.92 45.50
C ARG A 413 -58.04 79.82 44.86
N LEU A 414 -59.28 79.87 45.38
CA LEU A 414 -60.30 80.76 44.82
C LEU A 414 -60.10 82.20 45.35
N PRO A 415 -59.95 83.22 44.49
CA PRO A 415 -59.61 84.58 44.91
C PRO A 415 -60.80 85.30 45.57
N ASP A 416 -60.54 85.95 46.71
CA ASP A 416 -61.42 86.98 47.29
C ASP A 416 -61.72 88.05 46.23
N HIS A 417 -62.97 88.08 45.74
CA HIS A 417 -63.43 89.17 44.89
C HIS A 417 -63.66 90.40 45.78
N PRO A 418 -62.99 91.55 45.54
CA PRO A 418 -63.15 92.72 46.38
C PRO A 418 -64.54 93.33 46.19
N ARG A 419 -65.33 93.43 47.27
CA ARG A 419 -66.50 94.31 47.30
C ARG A 419 -66.01 95.77 47.41
N ALA A 420 -66.33 96.56 46.39
CA ALA A 420 -66.41 98.01 46.47
C ALA A 420 -67.58 98.44 47.36
#